data_AF-A0A831LA42-F1
#
_entry.id   AF-A0A831LA42-F1
#
_cell.length_a   1.000
_cell.length_b   1.000
_cell.length_c   1.000
_cell.angle_alpha   90.00
_cell.angle_beta   90.00
_cell.angle_gamma   90.00
#
_symmetry.space_group_name_H-M   'P 1'
#
loop_
_entity.id
_entity.type
_entity.pdbx_description
1 polymer ?
#
loop_
_entity_poly.entity_id
_entity_poly.type
_entity_poly.pdbx_seq_one_letter_code
_entity_poly.pdbx_strand_id
1 'polypeptide(L)'
;MIKILLHHTCKSSYTLYKALKNTPGVQFEMVGVPYFPYLKHYVLSVPAVFKDGELVLLDPVEPEDVFMLISGKTEKELSVEDAVENFVRGVMASQALLVTVMLYKSLKPLLIPELVSVLSRAKYYKQEHKTPQILEKIRTSETELLSEHWEHLVKLLTFNLVREMYWLGVDIDEVEKSHIKMWILAKATLGRLGLPYPRPTVPDVVVDAVYTTLKEAGRRYLDKVTEEQSIILGDADFLSLIQAY
;
A
#
# COMPACT_ATOMS: atom_id res chain seq x y z
N MET A 1 23.28 5.51 -3.35
CA MET A 1 22.86 4.19 -3.89
C MET A 1 21.34 4.07 -3.75
N ILE A 2 20.63 3.61 -4.78
CA ILE A 2 19.17 3.41 -4.74
C ILE A 2 18.87 1.92 -4.61
N LYS A 3 18.06 1.55 -3.62
CA LYS A 3 17.59 0.19 -3.38
C LYS A 3 16.07 0.18 -3.47
N ILE A 4 15.51 -0.76 -4.23
CA ILE A 4 14.08 -0.93 -4.40
C ILE A 4 13.68 -2.30 -3.86
N LEU A 5 12.85 -2.28 -2.83
CA LEU A 5 12.23 -3.48 -2.28
C LEU A 5 10.99 -3.83 -3.09
N LEU A 6 10.87 -5.10 -3.47
CA LEU A 6 9.83 -5.63 -4.35
C LEU A 6 9.18 -6.86 -3.70
N HIS A 7 7.97 -7.24 -4.11
CA HIS A 7 7.38 -8.53 -3.75
C HIS A 7 6.90 -9.30 -4.98
N HIS A 8 7.06 -10.63 -4.94
CA HIS A 8 6.89 -11.52 -6.09
C HIS A 8 5.43 -11.65 -6.56
N THR A 9 4.46 -11.19 -5.77
CA THR A 9 3.04 -11.14 -6.16
C THR A 9 2.52 -9.74 -6.47
N CYS A 10 3.35 -8.70 -6.31
CA CYS A 10 2.93 -7.30 -6.44
C CYS A 10 3.06 -6.83 -7.90
N LYS A 11 1.94 -6.41 -8.50
CA LYS A 11 1.92 -5.90 -9.88
C LYS A 11 2.73 -4.62 -10.04
N SER A 12 2.62 -3.66 -9.12
CA SER A 12 3.42 -2.42 -9.14
C SER A 12 4.92 -2.74 -9.07
N SER A 13 5.32 -3.71 -8.23
CA SER A 13 6.71 -4.17 -8.12
C SER A 13 7.21 -4.76 -9.44
N TYR A 14 6.42 -5.64 -10.06
CA TYR A 14 6.74 -6.22 -11.37
C TYR A 14 6.91 -5.14 -12.43
N THR A 15 5.94 -4.23 -12.57
CA THR A 15 5.99 -3.15 -13.57
C THR A 15 7.24 -2.28 -13.39
N LEU A 16 7.54 -1.89 -12.15
CA LEU A 16 8.69 -1.05 -11.83
C LEU A 16 10.01 -1.78 -12.15
N TYR A 17 10.13 -3.06 -11.79
CA TYR A 17 11.29 -3.88 -12.14
C TYR A 17 11.50 -3.97 -13.65
N LYS A 18 10.45 -4.29 -14.43
CA LYS A 18 10.57 -4.41 -15.89
C LYS A 18 11.07 -3.11 -16.54
N ALA A 19 10.65 -1.97 -16.02
CA ALA A 19 11.06 -0.66 -16.52
C ALA A 19 12.52 -0.30 -16.15
N LEU A 20 13.02 -0.77 -15.00
CA LEU A 20 14.25 -0.26 -14.38
C LEU A 20 15.38 -1.29 -14.23
N LYS A 21 15.17 -2.57 -14.57
CA LYS A 21 16.14 -3.65 -14.29
C LYS A 21 17.55 -3.45 -14.87
N ASN A 22 17.66 -2.68 -15.95
CA ASN A 22 18.93 -2.38 -16.62
C ASN A 22 19.45 -0.97 -16.30
N THR A 23 18.85 -0.27 -15.34
CA THR A 23 19.23 1.09 -14.97
C THR A 23 20.43 1.07 -14.01
N PRO A 24 21.58 1.69 -14.37
CA PRO A 24 22.74 1.73 -13.48
C PRO A 24 22.44 2.42 -12.15
N GLY A 25 23.00 1.90 -11.06
CA GLY A 25 22.85 2.48 -9.71
C GLY A 25 21.55 2.14 -8.99
N VAL A 26 20.68 1.33 -9.61
CA VAL A 26 19.48 0.76 -8.99
C VAL A 26 19.75 -0.70 -8.60
N GLN A 27 19.47 -1.03 -7.35
CA GLN A 27 19.50 -2.40 -6.85
C GLN A 27 18.09 -2.84 -6.48
N PHE A 28 17.75 -4.08 -6.82
CA PHE A 28 16.47 -4.68 -6.45
C PHE A 28 16.67 -5.72 -5.38
N GLU A 29 15.74 -5.76 -4.42
CA GLU A 29 15.67 -6.83 -3.43
C GLU A 29 14.22 -7.33 -3.38
N MET A 30 14.06 -8.65 -3.51
CA MET A 30 12.78 -9.28 -3.27
C MET A 30 12.59 -9.48 -1.77
N VAL A 31 11.56 -8.86 -1.20
CA VAL A 31 11.20 -9.05 0.19
C VAL A 31 10.62 -10.44 0.42
N GLY A 32 10.97 -11.02 1.57
CA GLY A 32 10.30 -12.20 2.11
C GLY A 32 10.64 -12.38 3.59
N VAL A 33 10.89 -13.61 4.03
CA VAL A 33 11.28 -13.92 5.41
C VAL A 33 12.76 -13.54 5.66
N PRO A 34 13.20 -13.20 6.87
CA PRO A 34 12.40 -12.60 7.93
C PRO A 34 11.87 -11.22 7.51
N TYR A 35 10.60 -10.93 7.78
CA TYR A 35 9.95 -9.68 7.33
C TYR A 35 9.99 -8.53 8.37
N PHE A 36 10.21 -8.85 9.66
CA PHE A 36 10.28 -7.83 10.73
C PHE A 36 11.35 -6.74 10.52
N PRO A 37 12.54 -7.02 9.95
CA PRO A 37 13.49 -5.97 9.61
C PRO A 37 12.90 -4.87 8.71
N TYR A 38 12.06 -5.22 7.74
CA TYR A 38 11.42 -4.25 6.85
C TYR A 38 10.40 -3.36 7.60
N LEU A 39 9.66 -3.95 8.55
CA LEU A 39 8.71 -3.20 9.38
C LEU A 39 9.40 -2.16 10.28
N LYS A 40 10.63 -2.41 10.75
CA LYS A 40 11.42 -1.42 11.51
C LYS A 40 11.70 -0.15 10.71
N HIS A 41 11.67 -0.23 9.38
CA HIS A 41 11.87 0.89 8.46
C HIS A 41 10.56 1.39 7.84
N TYR A 42 9.40 1.04 8.41
CA TYR A 42 8.07 1.40 7.88
C TYR A 42 7.81 0.98 6.43
N VAL A 43 8.38 -0.15 6.00
CA VAL A 43 8.02 -0.78 4.71
C VAL A 43 6.66 -1.45 4.87
N LEU A 44 5.60 -0.66 4.68
CA LEU A 44 4.19 -1.08 4.83
C LEU A 44 3.50 -1.35 3.48
N SER A 45 4.19 -1.11 2.38
CA SER A 45 3.81 -1.48 1.02
C SER A 45 5.05 -1.65 0.15
N VAL A 46 4.87 -2.24 -1.02
CA VAL A 46 5.92 -2.38 -2.04
C VAL A 46 5.35 -2.05 -3.42
N PRO A 47 6.14 -1.46 -4.34
CA PRO A 47 7.56 -1.16 -4.20
C PRO A 47 7.89 -0.11 -3.14
N ALA A 48 9.01 -0.31 -2.43
CA ALA A 48 9.53 0.67 -1.48
C ALA A 48 10.93 1.09 -1.90
N VAL A 49 11.17 2.40 -2.02
CA VAL A 49 12.43 2.93 -2.55
C VAL A 49 13.23 3.55 -1.42
N PHE A 50 14.48 3.10 -1.31
CA PHE A 50 15.47 3.62 -0.40
C PHE A 50 16.54 4.38 -1.18
N LYS A 51 16.95 5.54 -0.66
CA LYS A 51 18.12 6.29 -1.13
C LYS A 51 19.06 6.48 0.04
N ASP A 52 20.29 5.99 -0.11
CA ASP A 52 21.35 6.11 0.89
C ASP A 52 20.96 5.59 2.29
N GLY A 53 20.20 4.48 2.31
CA GLY A 53 19.75 3.81 3.54
C GLY A 53 18.42 4.33 4.10
N GLU A 54 17.87 5.40 3.54
CA GLU A 54 16.60 5.98 4.00
C GLU A 54 15.43 5.66 3.07
N LEU A 55 14.28 5.29 3.64
CA LEU A 55 13.03 5.16 2.90
C LEU A 55 12.59 6.54 2.40
N VAL A 56 12.39 6.68 1.09
CA VAL A 56 12.00 7.95 0.45
C VAL A 56 10.67 7.86 -0.31
N LEU A 57 10.28 6.67 -0.77
CA LEU A 57 8.99 6.43 -1.44
C LEU A 57 8.40 5.08 -1.04
N LEU A 58 7.08 5.04 -1.03
CA LEU A 58 6.24 3.84 -0.98
C LEU A 58 5.28 3.88 -2.18
N ASP A 59 4.68 2.73 -2.52
CA ASP A 59 3.67 2.66 -3.59
C ASP A 59 2.59 3.73 -3.38
N PRO A 60 2.15 4.46 -4.44
CA PRO A 60 2.55 4.34 -5.85
C PRO A 60 3.94 4.91 -6.18
N VAL A 61 4.76 4.10 -6.89
CA VAL A 61 6.07 4.50 -7.42
C VAL A 61 6.13 4.30 -8.93
N GLU A 62 6.45 5.36 -9.67
CA GLU A 62 6.62 5.30 -11.12
C GLU A 62 8.11 5.23 -11.51
N PRO A 63 8.46 4.70 -12.70
CA PRO A 63 9.84 4.67 -13.17
C PRO A 63 10.50 6.07 -13.20
N GLU A 64 9.72 7.10 -13.55
CA GLU A 64 10.18 8.49 -13.57
C GLU A 64 10.60 9.00 -12.18
N ASP A 65 9.90 8.59 -11.12
CA ASP A 65 10.30 8.94 -9.75
C ASP A 65 11.73 8.45 -9.45
N VAL A 66 12.07 7.24 -9.92
CA VAL A 66 13.41 6.67 -9.73
C VAL A 66 14.44 7.36 -10.61
N PHE A 67 14.13 7.68 -11.87
CA PHE A 67 15.05 8.42 -12.75
C PHE A 67 15.38 9.82 -12.19
N MET A 68 14.39 10.49 -11.61
CA MET A 68 14.58 11.79 -10.95
C MET A 68 15.42 11.67 -9.68
N LEU A 69 15.28 10.58 -8.90
CA LEU A 69 16.15 10.30 -7.76
C LEU A 69 17.60 10.05 -8.16
N ILE A 70 17.85 9.33 -9.26
CA ILE A 70 19.18 9.05 -9.81
C ILE A 70 19.84 10.34 -10.28
N SER A 71 19.11 11.15 -11.05
CA SER A 71 19.63 12.39 -11.61
C SER A 71 19.76 13.52 -10.59
N GLY A 72 19.23 13.34 -9.38
CA GLY A 72 19.22 14.35 -8.32
C GLY A 72 18.23 15.50 -8.58
N LYS A 73 17.33 15.36 -9.55
CA LYS A 73 16.40 16.40 -10.00
C LYS A 73 15.05 16.33 -9.30
N THR A 74 14.99 15.81 -8.07
CA THR A 74 13.73 15.68 -7.34
C THR A 74 13.19 17.00 -6.79
N GLU A 75 13.85 18.13 -7.01
CA GLU A 75 13.41 19.41 -6.46
C GLU A 75 12.25 20.00 -7.27
N LYS A 76 11.04 19.84 -6.72
CA LYS A 76 9.80 20.42 -7.23
C LYS A 76 9.02 20.96 -6.03
N GLU A 77 8.47 22.16 -6.13
CA GLU A 77 7.61 22.71 -5.09
C GLU A 77 6.40 21.80 -4.86
N LEU A 78 6.21 21.36 -3.62
CA LEU A 78 5.08 20.52 -3.19
C LEU A 78 4.10 21.39 -2.40
N SER A 79 2.91 21.61 -2.95
CA SER A 79 1.83 22.25 -2.20
C SER A 79 1.33 21.34 -1.07
N VAL A 80 0.72 21.90 -0.04
CA VAL A 80 0.14 21.10 1.06
C VAL A 80 -1.02 20.25 0.54
N GLU A 81 -1.78 20.77 -0.41
CA GLU A 81 -2.90 20.09 -1.07
C GLU A 81 -2.40 18.86 -1.88
N ASP A 82 -1.38 19.02 -2.70
CA ASP A 82 -0.78 17.91 -3.45
C ASP A 82 -0.18 16.86 -2.51
N ALA A 83 0.42 17.30 -1.39
CA ALA A 83 0.98 16.43 -0.37
C ALA A 83 -0.09 15.56 0.31
N VAL A 84 -1.27 16.14 0.60
CA VAL A 84 -2.42 15.43 1.16
C VAL A 84 -2.97 14.42 0.16
N GLU A 85 -3.12 14.81 -1.11
CA GLU A 85 -3.57 13.90 -2.17
C GLU A 85 -2.61 12.72 -2.36
N ASN A 86 -1.29 12.99 -2.39
CA ASN A 86 -0.26 11.93 -2.43
C ASN A 86 -0.37 10.99 -1.22
N PHE A 87 -0.58 11.54 -0.02
CA PHE A 87 -0.76 10.75 1.19
C PHE A 87 -1.96 9.79 1.05
N VAL A 88 -3.12 10.30 0.61
CA VAL A 88 -4.33 9.48 0.41
C VAL A 88 -4.10 8.38 -0.63
N ARG A 89 -3.44 8.70 -1.75
CA ARG A 89 -3.06 7.70 -2.77
C ARG A 89 -2.14 6.62 -2.21
N GLY A 90 -1.15 7.00 -1.39
CA GLY A 90 -0.27 6.06 -0.71
C GLY A 90 -1.01 5.14 0.28
N VAL A 91 -1.99 5.67 0.99
CA VAL A 91 -2.89 4.87 1.84
C VAL A 91 -3.68 3.86 1.01
N MET A 92 -4.23 4.28 -0.13
CA MET A 92 -4.98 3.41 -1.04
C MET A 92 -4.12 2.29 -1.66
N ALA A 93 -2.87 2.59 -1.97
CA ALA A 93 -1.93 1.64 -2.57
C ALA A 93 -1.37 0.62 -1.57
N SER A 94 -1.40 0.92 -0.27
CA SER A 94 -0.98 -0.02 0.78
C SER A 94 -2.16 -0.77 1.38
N GLN A 95 -2.20 -2.09 1.20
CA GLN A 95 -3.21 -2.94 1.84
C GLN A 95 -3.21 -2.79 3.38
N ALA A 96 -2.04 -2.71 4.01
CA ALA A 96 -1.94 -2.57 5.47
C ALA A 96 -2.52 -1.23 5.96
N LEU A 97 -2.20 -0.14 5.27
CA LEU A 97 -2.71 1.19 5.61
C LEU A 97 -4.22 1.29 5.32
N LEU A 98 -4.66 0.82 4.15
CA LEU A 98 -6.06 0.82 3.75
C LEU A 98 -6.94 0.04 4.73
N VAL A 99 -6.57 -1.20 5.07
CA VAL A 99 -7.34 -2.02 6.03
C VAL A 99 -7.40 -1.32 7.40
N THR A 100 -6.30 -0.71 7.84
CA THR A 100 -6.26 0.06 9.10
C THR A 100 -7.24 1.22 9.07
N VAL A 101 -7.22 2.03 8.00
CA VAL A 101 -8.13 3.17 7.84
C VAL A 101 -9.58 2.72 7.81
N MET A 102 -9.87 1.61 7.13
CA MET A 102 -11.23 1.07 7.03
C MET A 102 -11.71 0.47 8.35
N LEU A 103 -10.84 -0.18 9.13
CA LEU A 103 -11.17 -0.69 10.46
C LEU A 103 -11.53 0.45 11.43
N TYR A 104 -10.73 1.51 11.44
CA TYR A 104 -10.91 2.64 12.36
C TYR A 104 -11.84 3.74 11.82
N LYS A 105 -12.19 3.69 10.53
CA LYS A 105 -12.82 4.78 9.78
C LYS A 105 -12.12 6.12 10.04
N SER A 106 -10.80 6.08 10.06
CA SER A 106 -9.96 7.19 10.49
C SER A 106 -8.55 7.05 9.92
N LEU A 107 -7.98 8.17 9.46
CA LEU A 107 -6.58 8.36 9.09
C LEU A 107 -5.68 8.57 10.32
N LYS A 108 -6.23 8.88 11.50
CA LYS A 108 -5.47 9.14 12.75
C LYS A 108 -4.39 8.08 13.08
N PRO A 109 -4.63 6.77 12.92
CA PRO A 109 -3.60 5.76 13.17
C PRO A 109 -2.33 5.92 12.31
N LEU A 110 -2.44 6.63 11.19
CA LEU A 110 -1.37 6.80 10.21
C LEU A 110 -0.64 8.15 10.33
N LEU A 111 -1.05 9.02 11.26
CA LEU A 111 -0.51 10.37 11.43
C LEU A 111 0.81 10.39 12.21
N ILE A 112 1.75 9.54 11.77
CA ILE A 112 3.11 9.43 12.26
C ILE A 112 3.98 10.30 11.34
N PRO A 113 4.74 11.29 11.84
CA PRO A 113 5.48 12.24 10.99
C PRO A 113 6.35 11.58 9.92
N GLU A 114 7.08 10.53 10.28
CA GLU A 114 7.94 9.77 9.38
C GLU A 114 7.13 9.14 8.24
N LEU A 115 6.02 8.48 8.56
CA LEU A 115 5.14 7.87 7.57
C LEU A 115 4.47 8.91 6.66
N VAL A 116 3.97 10.02 7.24
CA VAL A 116 3.36 11.11 6.48
C VAL A 116 4.37 11.74 5.53
N SER A 117 5.61 11.98 5.97
CA SER A 117 6.66 12.57 5.12
C SER A 117 6.96 11.73 3.88
N VAL A 118 6.90 10.40 4.00
CA VAL A 118 7.12 9.47 2.87
C VAL A 118 5.90 9.41 1.96
N LEU A 119 4.71 9.15 2.52
CA LEU A 119 3.49 8.96 1.72
C LEU A 119 3.05 10.26 1.01
N SER A 120 3.26 11.41 1.63
CA SER A 120 2.98 12.72 1.01
C SER A 120 4.02 13.12 -0.05
N ARG A 121 5.09 12.33 -0.19
CA ARG A 121 6.29 12.62 -0.99
C ARG A 121 7.10 13.84 -0.51
N ALA A 122 6.79 14.43 0.65
CA ALA A 122 7.57 15.53 1.21
C ALA A 122 9.06 15.18 1.34
N LYS A 123 9.36 13.95 1.79
CA LYS A 123 10.73 13.43 1.89
C LYS A 123 11.42 13.28 0.54
N TYR A 124 10.71 12.76 -0.46
CA TYR A 124 11.20 12.65 -1.83
C TYR A 124 11.59 14.02 -2.43
N TYR A 125 10.77 15.04 -2.17
CA TYR A 125 10.97 16.42 -2.64
C TYR A 125 11.88 17.27 -1.72
N LYS A 126 12.50 16.68 -0.68
CA LYS A 126 13.32 17.35 0.34
C LYS A 126 12.61 18.52 1.05
N GLN A 127 11.31 18.36 1.30
CA GLN A 127 10.41 19.36 1.88
C GLN A 127 9.77 18.88 3.18
N GLU A 128 10.46 18.04 3.96
CA GLU A 128 9.98 17.51 5.24
C GLU A 128 9.62 18.59 6.25
N HIS A 129 10.16 19.80 6.12
CA HIS A 129 9.78 20.96 6.92
C HIS A 129 8.27 21.31 6.81
N LYS A 130 7.59 20.86 5.74
CA LYS A 130 6.13 21.03 5.55
C LYS A 130 5.29 19.96 6.26
N THR A 131 5.90 18.88 6.76
CA THR A 131 5.19 17.75 7.40
C THR A 131 4.23 18.18 8.51
N PRO A 132 4.54 19.15 9.39
CA PRO A 132 3.58 19.64 10.39
C PRO A 132 2.30 20.25 9.78
N GLN A 133 2.43 20.98 8.68
CA GLN A 133 1.29 21.61 7.99
C GLN A 133 0.44 20.54 7.28
N ILE A 134 1.10 19.56 6.65
CA ILE A 134 0.44 18.41 6.00
C ILE A 134 -0.34 17.60 7.04
N LEU A 135 0.25 17.29 8.19
CA LEU A 135 -0.41 16.61 9.30
C LEU A 135 -1.67 17.33 9.75
N GLU A 136 -1.57 18.65 9.95
CA GLU A 136 -2.71 19.44 10.40
C GLU A 136 -3.83 19.51 9.36
N LYS A 137 -3.46 19.63 8.08
CA LYS A 137 -4.43 19.59 6.99
C LYS A 137 -5.16 18.24 6.91
N ILE A 138 -4.45 17.12 7.05
CA ILE A 138 -5.07 15.79 7.09
C ILE A 138 -6.01 15.66 8.29
N ARG A 139 -5.61 16.15 9.48
CA ARG A 139 -6.47 16.09 10.68
C ARG A 139 -7.76 16.86 10.52
N THR A 140 -7.68 18.06 9.95
CA THR A 140 -8.83 18.97 9.82
C THR A 140 -9.76 18.55 8.68
N SER A 141 -9.24 17.93 7.62
CA SER A 141 -10.02 17.46 6.47
C SER A 141 -10.32 15.95 6.47
N GLU A 142 -9.98 15.19 7.52
CA GLU A 142 -10.11 13.72 7.56
C GLU A 142 -11.51 13.21 7.14
N THR A 143 -12.57 13.80 7.69
CA THR A 143 -13.95 13.41 7.38
C THR A 143 -14.28 13.61 5.91
N GLU A 144 -13.86 14.74 5.34
CA GLU A 144 -14.06 15.09 3.94
C GLU A 144 -13.31 14.11 3.04
N LEU A 145 -12.01 13.92 3.27
CA LEU A 145 -11.14 13.00 2.51
C LEU A 145 -11.71 11.57 2.50
N LEU A 146 -12.13 11.04 3.65
CA LEU A 146 -12.69 9.70 3.73
C LEU A 146 -14.04 9.60 3.01
N SER A 147 -14.85 10.65 3.05
CA SER A 147 -16.16 10.68 2.38
C SER A 147 -16.02 10.75 0.85
N GLU A 148 -15.13 11.62 0.35
CA GLU A 148 -14.88 11.80 -1.08
C GLU A 148 -14.35 10.52 -1.72
N HIS A 149 -13.51 9.78 -0.99
CA HIS A 149 -12.85 8.59 -1.51
C HIS A 149 -13.52 7.27 -1.11
N TRP A 150 -14.64 7.30 -0.38
CA TRP A 150 -15.26 6.11 0.20
C TRP A 150 -15.46 4.95 -0.78
N GLU A 151 -16.05 5.23 -1.94
CA GLU A 151 -16.32 4.22 -2.97
C GLU A 151 -15.01 3.58 -3.47
N HIS A 152 -13.96 4.37 -3.65
CA HIS A 152 -12.67 3.88 -4.12
C HIS A 152 -11.98 3.03 -3.05
N LEU A 153 -12.01 3.46 -1.79
CA LEU A 153 -11.48 2.71 -0.65
C LEU A 153 -12.14 1.33 -0.53
N VAL A 154 -13.48 1.27 -0.66
CA VAL A 154 -14.24 0.00 -0.63
C VAL A 154 -13.85 -0.91 -1.80
N LYS A 155 -13.76 -0.36 -3.03
CA LYS A 155 -13.37 -1.14 -4.21
C LYS A 155 -11.98 -1.74 -4.06
N LEU A 156 -11.01 -0.95 -3.61
CA LEU A 156 -9.63 -1.42 -3.40
C LEU A 156 -9.54 -2.43 -2.25
N LEU A 157 -10.25 -2.21 -1.15
CA LEU A 157 -10.30 -3.15 -0.03
C LEU A 157 -10.88 -4.50 -0.49
N THR A 158 -11.95 -4.46 -1.28
CA THR A 158 -12.59 -5.65 -1.87
C THR A 158 -11.66 -6.36 -2.85
N PHE A 159 -10.97 -5.62 -3.72
CA PHE A 159 -9.99 -6.18 -4.65
C PHE A 159 -8.85 -6.89 -3.92
N ASN A 160 -8.37 -6.31 -2.81
CA ASN A 160 -7.36 -6.92 -1.95
C ASN A 160 -7.87 -8.20 -1.25
N LEU A 161 -9.14 -8.23 -0.83
CA LEU A 161 -9.76 -9.46 -0.31
C LEU A 161 -9.78 -10.55 -1.38
N VAL A 162 -10.24 -10.24 -2.60
CA VAL A 162 -10.28 -11.19 -3.73
C VAL A 162 -8.90 -11.75 -4.06
N ARG A 163 -7.86 -10.91 -3.97
CA ARG A 163 -6.47 -11.37 -4.18
C ARG A 163 -6.04 -12.44 -3.17
N GLU A 164 -6.45 -12.31 -1.92
CA GLU A 164 -6.18 -13.31 -0.89
C GLU A 164 -7.02 -14.58 -1.11
N MET A 165 -8.26 -14.45 -1.56
CA MET A 165 -9.10 -15.61 -1.92
C MET A 165 -8.47 -16.41 -3.07
N TYR A 166 -7.91 -15.73 -4.07
CA TYR A 166 -7.15 -16.37 -5.15
C TYR A 166 -6.00 -17.22 -4.60
N TRP A 167 -5.17 -16.69 -3.69
CA TRP A 167 -4.06 -17.45 -3.12
C TRP A 167 -4.50 -18.59 -2.20
N LEU A 168 -5.63 -18.44 -1.52
CA LEU A 168 -6.21 -19.48 -0.66
C LEU A 168 -6.99 -20.54 -1.44
N GLY A 169 -7.28 -20.32 -2.73
CA GLY A 169 -8.13 -21.19 -3.53
C GLY A 169 -9.58 -21.23 -3.05
N VAL A 170 -10.05 -20.16 -2.39
CA VAL A 170 -11.42 -20.05 -1.86
C VAL A 170 -12.32 -19.41 -2.90
N ASP A 171 -13.52 -19.97 -3.09
CA ASP A 171 -14.52 -19.37 -3.96
C ASP A 171 -15.08 -18.08 -3.33
N ILE A 172 -15.10 -17.01 -4.12
CA ILE A 172 -15.65 -15.71 -3.72
C ILE A 172 -17.14 -15.80 -3.35
N ASP A 173 -17.86 -16.78 -3.89
CA ASP A 173 -19.27 -16.98 -3.61
C ASP A 173 -19.52 -17.56 -2.21
N GLU A 174 -18.53 -18.27 -1.65
CA GLU A 174 -18.54 -18.83 -0.29
C GLU A 174 -18.16 -17.80 0.79
N VAL A 175 -17.65 -16.63 0.39
CA VAL A 175 -17.29 -15.58 1.34
C VAL A 175 -18.55 -15.00 2.00
N GLU A 176 -18.50 -14.91 3.33
CA GLU A 176 -19.56 -14.39 4.18
C GLU A 176 -19.07 -13.13 4.90
N LYS A 177 -19.99 -12.35 5.48
CA LYS A 177 -19.65 -11.15 6.27
C LYS A 177 -18.73 -11.46 7.46
N SER A 178 -18.87 -12.63 8.07
CA SER A 178 -17.99 -13.12 9.15
C SER A 178 -16.54 -13.26 8.67
N HIS A 179 -16.32 -13.83 7.48
CA HIS A 179 -15.01 -13.96 6.85
C HIS A 179 -14.36 -12.59 6.59
N ILE A 180 -15.14 -11.62 6.09
CA ILE A 180 -14.67 -10.24 5.88
C ILE A 180 -14.24 -9.59 7.21
N LYS A 181 -15.05 -9.74 8.27
CA LYS A 181 -14.72 -9.23 9.60
C LYS A 181 -13.42 -9.82 10.14
N MET A 182 -13.26 -11.13 10.02
CA MET A 182 -12.04 -11.83 10.46
C MET A 182 -10.82 -11.35 9.68
N TRP A 183 -10.93 -11.24 8.36
CA TRP A 183 -9.84 -10.79 7.50
C TRP A 183 -9.40 -9.36 7.79
N ILE A 184 -10.34 -8.41 7.94
CA ILE A 184 -10.02 -7.02 8.28
C ILE A 184 -9.28 -6.94 9.62
N LEU A 185 -9.77 -7.62 10.66
CA LEU A 185 -9.09 -7.64 11.96
C LEU A 185 -7.69 -8.26 11.85
N ALA A 186 -7.55 -9.39 11.18
CA ALA A 186 -6.27 -10.08 11.03
C ALA A 186 -5.24 -9.25 10.26
N LYS A 187 -5.67 -8.44 9.29
CA LYS A 187 -4.76 -7.65 8.43
C LYS A 187 -4.42 -6.27 8.99
N ALA A 188 -5.30 -5.65 9.78
CA ALA A 188 -5.01 -4.36 10.43
C ALA A 188 -4.25 -4.48 11.75
N THR A 189 -4.09 -5.69 12.30
CA THR A 189 -3.52 -5.87 13.65
C THR A 189 -2.27 -6.74 13.62
N LEU A 190 -1.38 -6.49 14.58
CA LEU A 190 -0.22 -7.34 14.84
C LEU A 190 -0.36 -7.96 16.22
N GLY A 191 -0.84 -9.21 16.26
CA GLY A 191 -1.23 -9.85 17.50
C GLY A 191 -2.42 -9.11 18.13
N ARG A 192 -2.19 -8.37 19.22
CA ARG A 192 -3.20 -7.51 19.86
C ARG A 192 -3.01 -6.02 19.60
N LEU A 193 -1.88 -5.65 18.99
CA LEU A 193 -1.59 -4.26 18.65
C LEU A 193 -2.49 -3.85 17.49
N GLY A 194 -3.14 -2.69 17.60
CA GLY A 194 -4.10 -2.21 16.60
C GLY A 194 -5.53 -2.76 16.75
N LEU A 195 -5.83 -3.50 17.83
CA LEU A 195 -7.22 -3.85 18.12
C LEU A 195 -8.02 -2.59 18.53
N PRO A 196 -9.23 -2.35 17.98
CA PRO A 196 -10.06 -1.22 18.39
C PRO A 196 -10.49 -1.29 19.86
N TYR A 197 -10.55 -0.13 20.51
CA TYR A 197 -11.10 0.07 21.85
C TYR A 197 -12.45 0.82 21.74
N PRO A 198 -13.47 0.53 22.58
CA PRO A 198 -13.48 -0.40 23.73
C PRO A 198 -13.68 -1.87 23.37
N ARG A 199 -14.14 -2.17 22.16
CA ARG A 199 -14.35 -3.54 21.68
C ARG A 199 -13.69 -3.72 20.32
N PRO A 200 -12.93 -4.80 20.09
CA PRO A 200 -12.34 -5.08 18.80
C PRO A 200 -13.42 -5.58 17.82
N THR A 201 -14.09 -4.64 17.17
CA THR A 201 -15.12 -4.92 16.17
C THR A 201 -14.84 -4.17 14.89
N VAL A 202 -15.15 -4.81 13.76
CA VAL A 202 -15.14 -4.16 12.45
C VAL A 202 -16.48 -3.43 12.25
N PRO A 203 -16.48 -2.18 11.74
CA PRO A 203 -17.72 -1.46 11.45
C PRO A 203 -18.59 -2.19 10.42
N ASP A 204 -19.87 -2.41 10.72
CA ASP A 204 -20.78 -3.13 9.82
C ASP A 204 -20.93 -2.43 8.46
N VAL A 205 -20.93 -1.09 8.42
CA VAL A 205 -20.98 -0.32 7.18
C VAL A 205 -19.82 -0.64 6.22
N VAL A 206 -18.62 -0.94 6.75
CA VAL A 206 -17.47 -1.34 5.92
C VAL A 206 -17.69 -2.75 5.40
N VAL A 207 -18.12 -3.67 6.27
CA VAL A 207 -18.34 -5.07 5.94
C VAL A 207 -19.43 -5.21 4.89
N ASP A 208 -20.53 -4.47 5.04
CA ASP A 208 -21.66 -4.48 4.12
C ASP A 208 -21.25 -3.92 2.76
N ALA A 209 -20.52 -2.81 2.72
CA ALA A 209 -20.04 -2.22 1.47
C ALA A 209 -19.07 -3.16 0.72
N VAL A 210 -18.14 -3.80 1.44
CA VAL A 210 -17.22 -4.79 0.86
C VAL A 210 -17.99 -6.02 0.38
N TYR A 211 -18.93 -6.53 1.16
CA TYR A 211 -19.72 -7.70 0.79
C TYR A 211 -20.57 -7.45 -0.47
N THR A 212 -21.27 -6.30 -0.53
CA THR A 212 -22.02 -5.89 -1.73
C THR A 212 -21.10 -5.79 -2.94
N THR A 213 -19.98 -5.07 -2.82
CA THR A 213 -19.00 -4.92 -3.90
C THR A 213 -18.42 -6.27 -4.35
N LEU A 214 -18.20 -7.19 -3.41
CA LEU A 214 -17.72 -8.54 -3.70
C LEU A 214 -18.74 -9.32 -4.52
N LYS A 215 -20.03 -9.27 -4.18
CA LYS A 215 -21.08 -9.96 -4.94
C LYS A 215 -21.30 -9.35 -6.33
N GLU A 216 -21.10 -8.05 -6.47
CA GLU A 216 -21.28 -7.35 -7.76
C GLU A 216 -20.08 -7.50 -8.70
N ALA A 217 -18.85 -7.43 -8.17
CA ALA A 217 -17.63 -7.29 -8.97
C ALA A 217 -16.56 -8.36 -8.69
N GLY A 218 -16.76 -9.23 -7.70
CA GLY A 218 -15.74 -10.17 -7.22
C GLY A 218 -15.20 -11.08 -8.31
N ARG A 219 -16.07 -11.58 -9.21
CA ARG A 219 -15.64 -12.47 -10.30
C ARG A 219 -14.71 -11.77 -11.28
N ARG A 220 -15.09 -10.57 -11.70
CA ARG A 220 -14.26 -9.71 -12.57
C ARG A 220 -12.92 -9.38 -11.91
N TYR A 221 -12.92 -9.15 -10.60
CA TYR A 221 -11.68 -8.94 -9.84
C TYR A 221 -10.81 -10.19 -9.80
N LEU A 222 -11.40 -11.38 -9.63
CA LEU A 222 -10.69 -12.65 -9.62
C LEU A 222 -10.05 -12.95 -10.97
N ASP A 223 -10.77 -12.71 -12.07
CA ASP A 223 -10.23 -12.88 -13.43
C ASP A 223 -9.02 -11.96 -13.64
N LYS A 224 -9.13 -10.69 -13.23
CA LYS A 224 -8.02 -9.72 -13.29
C LYS A 224 -6.83 -10.16 -12.44
N VAL A 225 -7.05 -10.62 -11.21
CA VAL A 225 -5.97 -11.13 -10.34
C VAL A 225 -5.30 -12.35 -10.99
N THR A 226 -6.09 -13.26 -11.56
CA THR A 226 -5.58 -14.47 -12.23
C THR A 226 -4.67 -14.11 -13.40
N GLU A 227 -5.09 -13.18 -14.26
CA GLU A 227 -4.27 -12.68 -15.36
C GLU A 227 -2.97 -12.02 -14.85
N GLU A 228 -3.07 -11.13 -13.85
CA GLU A 228 -1.91 -10.49 -13.24
C GLU A 228 -0.90 -11.51 -12.70
N GLN A 229 -1.37 -12.49 -11.92
CA GLN A 229 -0.51 -13.49 -11.29
C GLN A 229 0.07 -14.46 -12.31
N SER A 230 -0.68 -14.85 -13.35
CA SER A 230 -0.15 -15.69 -14.43
C SER A 230 1.02 -15.02 -15.17
N ILE A 231 0.95 -13.70 -15.41
CA ILE A 231 2.03 -12.95 -16.05
C ILE A 231 3.25 -12.89 -15.12
N ILE A 232 3.05 -12.53 -13.86
CA ILE A 232 4.16 -12.33 -12.91
C ILE A 232 4.86 -13.66 -12.61
N LEU A 233 4.10 -14.72 -12.34
CA LEU A 233 4.65 -16.04 -12.01
C LEU A 233 5.28 -16.75 -13.22
N GLY A 234 4.94 -16.33 -14.44
CA GLY A 234 5.57 -16.82 -15.68
C GLY A 234 6.91 -16.14 -16.00
N ASP A 235 7.29 -15.07 -15.32
CA ASP A 235 8.53 -14.33 -15.60
C ASP A 235 9.70 -14.81 -14.73
N ALA A 236 10.48 -15.75 -15.26
CA ALA A 236 11.63 -16.33 -14.58
C ALA A 236 12.72 -15.29 -14.21
N ASP A 237 12.86 -14.21 -14.98
CA ASP A 237 13.84 -13.15 -14.74
C ASP A 237 13.45 -12.34 -13.50
N PHE A 238 12.17 -11.97 -13.35
CA PHE A 238 11.67 -11.32 -12.14
C PHE A 238 11.73 -12.25 -10.92
N LEU A 239 11.34 -13.52 -11.07
CA LEU A 239 11.35 -14.49 -9.98
C LEU A 239 12.76 -14.90 -9.54
N SER A 240 13.77 -14.75 -10.39
CA SER A 240 15.17 -15.03 -10.04
C SER A 240 15.72 -14.16 -8.90
N LEU A 241 15.04 -13.03 -8.60
CA LEU A 241 15.38 -12.16 -7.47
C LEU A 241 15.03 -12.78 -6.10
N ILE A 242 14.20 -13.83 -6.07
CA ILE A 242 13.85 -14.52 -4.83
C ILE A 242 15.10 -15.23 -4.29
N GLN A 243 15.54 -14.83 -3.10
CA GLN A 243 16.61 -15.54 -2.40
C GLN A 243 16.03 -16.76 -1.70
N ALA A 244 16.72 -17.91 -1.82
CA ALA A 244 16.37 -19.10 -1.05
C ALA A 244 16.60 -18.85 0.44
N TYR A 245 15.67 -19.34 1.28
CA TYR A 245 15.77 -19.30 2.73
C TYR A 245 16.55 -20.49 3.29
#